data_AF-A0A1X7SLX9-F1
#
_entry.id   AF-A0A1X7SLX9-F1
#
_cell.length_a   1.000
_cell.length_b   1.000
_cell.length_c   1.000
_cell.angle_alpha   90.00
_cell.angle_beta   90.00
_cell.angle_gamma   90.00
#
_symmetry.space_group_name_H-M   'P 1'
#
loop_
_entity.id
_entity.type
_entity.pdbx_description
1 polymer ?
#
loop_
_entity_poly.entity_id
_entity_poly.type
_entity_poly.pdbx_seq_one_letter_code
_entity_poly.pdbx_strand_id
1 'polypeptide(L)'
;MLRCNVNVEKGLVNAALGIVQAILETRITVNFDGITDPCEIEKVKRKFMVMKNVFVYRSQFPLILAFAVTIDICQGLSLDNAIIDLSENVFSAGMAYIALS
;
A
#
# COMPACT_ATOMS: atom_id res chain seq x y z
N MET A 1 3.90 2.72 -1.49
CA MET A 1 3.30 1.57 -0.77
C MET A 1 2.51 0.68 -1.72
N LEU A 2 2.72 -0.64 -1.64
CA LEU A 2 2.00 -1.65 -2.41
C LEU A 2 0.57 -1.87 -1.86
N ARG A 3 -0.41 -2.14 -2.73
CA ARG A 3 -1.84 -2.33 -2.35
C ARG A 3 -2.36 -3.74 -2.57
N CYS A 4 -1.50 -4.68 -2.92
CA CYS A 4 -1.83 -6.08 -3.01
C CYS A 4 -0.61 -6.97 -2.88
N ASN A 5 -0.83 -8.22 -2.52
CA ASN A 5 0.21 -9.25 -2.60
C ASN A 5 0.50 -9.53 -4.07
N VAL A 6 1.75 -9.29 -4.47
CA VAL A 6 2.24 -9.61 -5.82
C VAL A 6 3.07 -10.89 -5.77
N ASN A 7 3.99 -10.98 -4.81
CA ASN A 7 4.79 -12.19 -4.58
C ASN A 7 5.18 -12.28 -3.10
N VAL A 8 4.55 -13.21 -2.37
CA VAL A 8 4.76 -13.37 -0.92
C VAL A 8 6.16 -13.90 -0.62
N GLU A 9 6.69 -14.81 -1.44
CA GLU A 9 8.02 -15.42 -1.26
C GLU A 9 9.14 -14.38 -1.37
N LYS A 10 8.96 -13.37 -2.21
CA LYS A 10 9.89 -12.25 -2.38
C LYS A 10 9.64 -11.08 -1.41
N GLY A 11 8.66 -11.19 -0.51
CA GLY A 11 8.28 -10.08 0.39
C GLY A 11 7.48 -8.96 -0.26
N LEU A 12 7.02 -9.12 -1.51
CA LEU A 12 6.14 -8.16 -2.20
C LEU A 12 4.69 -8.34 -1.75
N VAL A 13 4.44 -7.99 -0.49
CA VAL A 13 3.16 -8.10 0.18
C VAL A 13 2.43 -6.76 0.24
N ASN A 14 1.12 -6.79 0.48
CA ASN A 14 0.32 -5.60 0.70
C ASN A 14 0.98 -4.73 1.79
N ALA A 15 0.99 -3.43 1.54
CA ALA A 15 1.64 -2.41 2.34
C ALA A 15 3.18 -2.37 2.34
N ALA A 16 3.86 -3.19 1.52
CA ALA A 16 5.29 -3.03 1.31
C ALA A 16 5.65 -1.59 0.88
N LEU A 17 6.60 -0.99 1.59
CA LEU A 17 7.11 0.35 1.36
C LEU A 17 8.33 0.31 0.44
N GLY A 18 8.55 1.38 -0.30
CA GLY A 18 9.62 1.44 -1.28
C GLY A 18 9.65 2.75 -2.04
N ILE A 19 10.79 2.98 -2.68
CA ILE A 19 11.12 4.19 -3.43
C ILE A 19 11.08 3.87 -4.92
N VAL A 20 10.33 4.67 -5.67
CA VAL A 20 10.26 4.55 -7.13
C VAL A 20 11.60 4.97 -7.74
N GLN A 21 12.19 4.13 -8.57
CA GLN A 21 13.44 4.40 -9.28
C GLN A 21 13.22 4.81 -10.73
N ALA A 22 12.24 4.19 -11.41
CA ALA A 22 11.94 4.48 -12.80
C ALA A 22 10.45 4.23 -13.10
N ILE A 23 9.89 5.03 -14.01
CA ILE A 23 8.51 4.91 -14.47
C ILE A 23 8.54 4.70 -15.98
N LEU A 24 7.99 3.58 -16.43
CA LEU A 24 7.78 3.24 -17.83
C LEU A 24 6.27 3.07 -18.09
N GLU A 25 5.86 3.03 -19.35
CA GLU A 25 4.44 2.95 -19.72
C GLU A 25 3.74 1.69 -19.19
N THR A 26 4.46 0.57 -19.20
CA THR A 26 3.93 -0.75 -18.84
C THR A 26 4.34 -1.22 -17.44
N ARG A 27 5.42 -0.65 -16.87
CA ARG A 27 6.04 -1.10 -15.61
C ARG A 27 6.63 0.05 -14.81
N ILE A 28 6.66 -0.10 -13.49
CA ILE A 28 7.32 0.83 -12.57
C ILE A 28 8.38 0.04 -11.79
N THR A 29 9.61 0.52 -11.79
CA THR A 29 10.69 -0.07 -11.00
C THR A 29 10.70 0.57 -9.61
N VAL A 30 10.57 -0.25 -8.58
CA VAL A 30 10.52 0.17 -7.18
C VAL A 30 11.58 -0.58 -6.39
N ASN A 31 12.38 0.15 -5.62
CA ASN A 31 13.24 -0.43 -4.61
C ASN A 31 12.45 -0.56 -3.31
N PHE A 32 12.09 -1.77 -2.91
CA PHE A 32 11.29 -2.03 -1.72
C PHE A 32 12.18 -2.22 -0.49
N ASP A 33 11.69 -1.77 0.66
CA ASP A 33 12.40 -1.88 1.92
C ASP A 33 12.59 -3.37 2.28
N GLY A 34 13.81 -3.77 2.63
CA GLY A 34 14.17 -5.16 2.94
C GLY A 34 14.41 -6.08 1.74
N ILE A 35 14.27 -5.59 0.50
CA ILE A 35 14.56 -6.33 -0.73
C ILE A 35 15.81 -5.73 -1.40
N THR A 36 16.83 -6.54 -1.65
CA THR A 36 18.10 -6.07 -2.22
C THR A 36 17.96 -5.60 -3.68
N ASP A 37 17.16 -6.33 -4.47
CA ASP A 37 17.04 -6.10 -5.90
C ASP A 37 15.78 -5.26 -6.24
N PRO A 38 15.90 -4.24 -7.11
CA PRO A 38 14.75 -3.49 -7.59
C PRO A 38 13.71 -4.41 -8.25
N CYS A 39 12.44 -4.18 -7.92
CA CYS A 39 11.33 -4.98 -8.42
C CYS A 39 10.54 -4.22 -9.48
N GLU A 40 10.18 -4.90 -10.57
CA GLU A 40 9.27 -4.37 -11.58
C GLU A 40 7.82 -4.65 -11.19
N ILE A 41 7.01 -3.59 -11.14
CA ILE A 41 5.59 -3.65 -10.81
C ILE A 41 4.77 -3.32 -12.05
N GLU A 42 3.88 -4.24 -12.41
CA GLU A 42 2.94 -4.11 -13.54
C GLU A 42 1.54 -3.71 -13.08
N LYS A 43 0.68 -3.37 -14.05
CA LYS A 43 -0.74 -3.09 -13.79
C LYS A 43 -1.48 -4.38 -13.43
N VAL A 44 -2.25 -4.33 -12.35
CA VAL A 44 -3.12 -5.42 -11.92
C VAL A 44 -4.56 -5.12 -12.32
N LYS A 45 -5.23 -6.09 -12.97
CA LYS A 45 -6.66 -6.01 -13.27
C LYS A 45 -7.48 -6.53 -12.09
N ARG A 46 -8.33 -5.68 -11.52
CA ARG A 46 -9.25 -6.03 -10.43
C ARG A 46 -10.70 -5.92 -10.86
N LYS A 47 -11.52 -6.84 -10.38
CA LYS A 47 -12.97 -6.90 -10.59
C LYS A 47 -13.67 -6.34 -9.35
N PHE A 48 -14.60 -5.40 -9.57
CA PHE A 48 -15.41 -4.79 -8.51
C PHE A 48 -16.88 -5.03 -8.82
N MET A 49 -17.64 -5.49 -7.83
CA MET A 49 -19.09 -5.60 -7.92
C MET A 49 -19.70 -4.29 -7.46
N VAL A 50 -20.43 -3.60 -8.33
CA VAL A 50 -21.05 -2.30 -8.03
C VAL A 50 -22.51 -2.47 -7.65
N MET A 51 -23.19 -3.43 -8.27
CA MET A 51 -24.53 -3.89 -7.93
C MET A 51 -24.60 -5.41 -8.11
N LYS A 52 -25.69 -6.04 -7.62
CA LYS A 52 -25.90 -7.49 -7.78
C LYS A 52 -25.73 -7.87 -9.26
N ASN A 53 -24.77 -8.74 -9.55
CA ASN A 53 -24.39 -9.20 -10.90
C ASN A 53 -23.87 -8.12 -11.87
N VAL A 54 -23.60 -6.89 -11.41
CA VAL A 54 -22.99 -5.81 -12.22
C VAL A 54 -21.55 -5.60 -11.79
N PHE A 55 -20.62 -5.76 -12.74
CA PHE A 55 -19.19 -5.71 -12.47
C PHE A 55 -18.48 -4.66 -13.31
N VAL A 56 -17.50 -3.99 -12.70
CA VAL A 56 -16.53 -3.13 -13.38
C VAL A 56 -15.12 -3.67 -13.18
N TYR A 57 -14.27 -3.46 -14.18
CA TYR A 57 -12.88 -3.88 -14.16
C TYR A 57 -11.98 -2.66 -14.17
N ARG A 58 -10.98 -2.63 -13.28
CA ARG A 58 -9.96 -1.59 -13.24
C ARG A 58 -8.60 -2.22 -13.45
N SER A 59 -7.85 -1.72 -14.43
CA SER A 59 -6.44 -2.05 -14.63
C SER A 59 -5.59 -0.88 -14.14
N GLN A 60 -4.78 -1.09 -13.09
CA GLN A 60 -3.97 -0.03 -12.50
C GLN A 60 -2.75 -0.60 -11.79
N PHE A 61 -1.67 0.18 -11.69
CA PHE A 61 -0.53 -0.15 -10.85
C PHE A 61 -0.97 -0.26 -9.39
N PRO A 62 -0.63 -1.33 -8.66
CA PRO A 62 -1.04 -1.51 -7.27
C PRO A 62 -0.19 -0.66 -6.30
N LEU A 63 0.12 0.59 -6.64
CA LEU A 63 0.96 1.48 -5.87
C LEU A 63 0.18 2.73 -5.45
N ILE A 64 0.43 3.19 -4.23
CA ILE A 64 0.00 4.51 -3.75
C ILE A 64 1.18 5.27 -3.15
N LEU A 65 1.11 6.61 -3.22
CA LEU A 65 2.00 7.47 -2.46
C LEU A 65 1.81 7.22 -0.96
N ALA A 66 2.91 7.21 -0.22
CA ALA A 66 2.93 6.76 1.17
C ALA A 66 3.81 7.63 2.07
N PHE A 67 3.95 8.91 1.74
CA PHE A 67 4.57 9.90 2.64
C PHE A 67 3.72 10.15 3.89
N ALA A 68 2.39 10.12 3.71
CA ALA A 68 1.41 10.20 4.77
C ALA A 68 0.24 9.28 4.44
N VAL A 69 -0.29 8.63 5.46
CA VAL A 69 -1.33 7.60 5.38
C VAL A 69 -2.19 7.71 6.63
N THR A 70 -3.49 7.41 6.50
CA THR A 70 -4.39 7.44 7.65
C THR A 70 -4.17 6.23 8.55
N ILE A 71 -4.48 6.36 9.84
CA ILE A 71 -4.34 5.27 10.83
C ILE A 71 -5.06 4.00 10.34
N ASP A 72 -6.27 4.13 9.80
CA ASP A 72 -7.04 2.99 9.29
C ASP A 72 -6.36 2.26 8.10
N ILE A 73 -5.55 2.96 7.30
CA ILE A 73 -4.81 2.35 6.19
C ILE A 73 -3.62 1.53 6.71
N CYS A 74 -3.08 1.92 7.86
CA CYS A 74 -1.89 1.32 8.47
C CYS A 74 -2.20 0.28 9.54
N GLN A 75 -3.48 0.00 9.79
CA GLN A 75 -3.86 -1.00 10.79
C GLN A 75 -3.23 -2.37 10.47
N GLY A 76 -2.47 -2.90 11.42
CA GLY A 76 -1.79 -4.20 11.29
C GLY A 76 -0.47 -4.15 10.52
N LEU A 77 0.05 -2.96 10.24
CA LEU A 77 1.40 -2.79 9.70
C LEU A 77 2.41 -2.65 10.82
N SER A 78 3.60 -3.21 10.62
CA SER A 78 4.77 -2.93 11.44
C SER A 78 5.64 -1.92 10.72
N LEU A 79 5.94 -0.79 11.38
CA LEU A 79 6.76 0.28 10.84
C LEU A 79 7.96 0.48 11.77
N ASP A 80 9.17 0.57 11.22
CA ASP A 80 10.38 0.82 12.01
C ASP A 80 10.38 2.23 12.62
N ASN A 81 9.83 3.20 11.88
CA ASN A 81 9.73 4.59 12.29
C ASN A 81 8.40 5.19 11.82
N ALA A 82 7.74 5.97 12.67
CA ALA A 82 6.52 6.68 12.33
C ALA A 82 6.48 8.07 12.99
N ILE A 83 5.97 9.06 12.26
CA ILE A 83 5.58 10.36 12.81
C ILE A 83 4.05 10.39 12.79
N ILE A 84 3.44 10.62 13.95
CA ILE A 84 2.00 10.47 14.13
C ILE A 84 1.42 11.80 14.62
N ASP A 85 0.41 12.29 13.91
CA ASP A 85 -0.42 13.41 14.36
C ASP A 85 -1.65 12.88 15.10
N LEU A 86 -1.65 13.01 16.44
CA LEU A 86 -2.75 12.63 17.33
C LEU A 86 -3.55 13.85 17.85
N SER A 87 -3.59 14.95 17.08
CA SER A 87 -4.36 16.14 17.43
C SER A 87 -5.88 15.92 17.26
N GLU A 88 -6.57 16.76 16.48
CA GLU A 88 -8.04 16.73 16.36
C GLU A 88 -8.57 15.58 15.49
N ASN A 89 -7.67 14.83 14.82
CA ASN A 89 -8.01 13.78 13.85
C ASN A 89 -8.27 12.40 14.47
N VAL A 90 -8.20 12.27 15.80
CA VAL A 90 -8.53 11.03 16.52
C VAL A 90 -10.00 11.09 16.96
N PHE A 91 -10.90 10.55 16.12
CA PHE A 91 -12.35 10.66 16.33
C PHE A 91 -13.02 9.37 16.84
N SER A 92 -12.29 8.24 16.85
CA SER A 92 -12.84 6.95 17.29
C SER A 92 -11.99 6.32 18.40
N ALA A 93 -12.66 5.60 19.29
CA ALA A 93 -12.02 4.87 20.38
C ALA A 93 -11.04 3.83 19.81
N GLY A 94 -9.81 3.80 20.32
CA GLY A 94 -8.78 2.86 19.91
C GLY A 94 -7.93 3.30 18.72
N MET A 95 -8.25 4.38 17.99
CA MET A 95 -7.40 4.86 16.88
C MET A 95 -6.00 5.25 17.34
N ALA A 96 -5.88 5.96 18.47
CA ALA A 96 -4.57 6.31 19.03
C ALA A 96 -3.77 5.08 19.44
N TYR A 97 -4.44 4.03 19.94
CA TYR A 97 -3.79 2.76 20.26
C TYR A 97 -3.26 2.07 19.00
N ILE A 98 -4.09 1.98 17.94
CA ILE A 98 -3.69 1.40 16.64
C ILE A 98 -2.51 2.16 16.04
N ALA A 99 -2.47 3.48 16.19
CA ALA A 99 -1.37 4.29 15.66
C ALA A 99 -0.04 4.04 16.39
N LEU A 100 -0.09 3.73 17.69
CA LEU A 100 1.09 3.57 18.54
C LEU A 100 1.61 2.13 18.65
N SER A 101 0.80 1.12 18.32
CA SER A 101 1.12 -0.30 18.42
C SER A 101 1.87 -0.85 17.22
#